data_AF-A0A950J2F3-F1
#
_entry.id   AF-A0A950J2F3-F1
#
_cell.length_a   1.000
_cell.length_b   1.000
_cell.length_c   1.000
_cell.angle_alpha   90.00
_cell.angle_beta   90.00
_cell.angle_gamma   90.00
#
_symmetry.space_group_name_H-M   'P 1'
#
loop_
_entity.id
_entity.type
_entity.pdbx_description
1 polymer ?
#
loop_
_entity_poly.entity_id
_entity_poly.type
_entity_poly.pdbx_seq_one_letter_code
_entity_poly.pdbx_strand_id
1 'polypeptide(L)'
;MWYHNGMKRIHGVPEVVVDVPGWRTVKPRIPDTAQRRQLERQRSIREIVFGVQDGILTTLGIVTGVGVAAGHRPTVIITGLLALLAGTLSMGVGQYLGGKSEREVVQAAIDMEKSEMDEHPQDEFAEQVAYYKLKGFSSDEAHTIVNRLVQNPDIYLYEMMRDEFGIDPRVAQERSLRPAFAMAGSYAAGSLIPIVPYFFTASPVVAAIAGLVLAVIGLFAIGAFAARLSGRNPFAKGMEIVLFGAAVFVISYLAGRFIPPLFGHPPVSVGG
;
A
#
# COMPACT_ATOMS: atom_id res chain seq x y z
N MET A 1 24.59 32.38 8.16
CA MET A 1 24.86 31.44 9.27
C MET A 1 23.59 31.27 10.09
N TRP A 2 22.61 30.53 9.57
CA TRP A 2 21.29 30.36 10.20
C TRP A 2 20.69 28.99 9.90
N TYR A 3 21.30 27.90 10.38
CA TYR A 3 20.63 26.60 10.38
C TYR A 3 21.01 25.81 11.63
N HIS A 4 20.29 26.09 12.72
CA HIS A 4 20.14 25.18 13.85
C HIS A 4 18.77 25.42 14.48
N ASN A 5 17.75 24.77 13.94
CA ASN A 5 16.66 24.30 14.77
C ASN A 5 15.98 23.12 14.07
N GLY A 6 16.05 21.95 14.71
CA GLY A 6 15.37 20.76 14.24
C GLY A 6 13.88 21.04 14.06
N MET A 7 13.30 20.37 13.06
CA MET A 7 11.86 20.39 12.74
C MET A 7 11.02 20.39 14.01
N LYS A 8 10.64 21.60 14.47
CA LYS A 8 9.68 21.75 15.55
C LYS A 8 8.39 21.21 14.98
N ARG A 9 7.92 20.13 15.60
CA ARG A 9 6.61 19.52 15.33
C ARG A 9 5.60 20.63 15.04
N ILE A 10 4.88 20.50 13.94
CA ILE A 10 3.74 21.37 13.59
C ILE A 10 2.59 21.02 14.57
N HIS A 11 2.76 21.34 15.85
CA HIS A 11 1.80 21.11 16.94
C HIS A 11 1.29 22.42 17.54
N GLY A 12 1.39 23.52 16.79
CA GLY A 12 1.01 24.85 17.26
C GLY A 12 0.49 25.76 16.16
N VAL A 13 -0.24 25.23 15.17
CA VAL A 13 -0.93 26.09 14.21
C VAL A 13 -2.11 26.74 14.94
N PRO A 14 -2.14 28.07 15.09
CA PRO A 14 -3.27 28.75 15.73
C PRO A 14 -4.55 28.44 14.95
N GLU A 15 -5.69 28.31 15.65
CA GLU A 15 -6.99 28.21 14.99
C GLU A 15 -7.26 29.52 14.24
N VAL A 16 -6.95 29.56 12.94
CA VAL A 16 -7.24 30.71 12.08
C VAL A 16 -8.70 30.64 11.70
N VAL A 17 -9.56 31.32 12.43
CA VAL A 17 -10.98 31.40 12.09
C VAL A 17 -11.14 32.34 10.89
N VAL A 18 -11.51 31.79 9.73
CA VAL A 18 -11.73 32.59 8.52
C VAL A 18 -13.18 33.04 8.49
N ASP A 19 -13.41 34.35 8.57
CA ASP A 19 -14.71 34.96 8.32
C ASP A 19 -14.75 35.42 6.86
N VAL A 20 -15.52 34.70 6.04
CA VAL A 20 -15.72 35.04 4.63
C VAL A 20 -17.04 35.81 4.54
N PRO A 21 -17.04 37.08 4.10
CA PRO A 21 -18.25 37.90 4.08
C PRO A 21 -19.42 37.20 3.36
N GLY A 22 -20.53 36.99 4.07
CA GLY A 22 -21.72 36.31 3.54
C GLY A 22 -21.75 34.78 3.66
N TRP A 23 -20.72 34.16 4.25
CA TRP A 23 -20.63 32.71 4.44
C TRP A 23 -20.46 32.34 5.92
N ARG A 24 -20.58 31.04 6.24
CA ARG A 24 -20.30 30.54 7.59
C ARG A 24 -18.81 30.65 7.89
N THR A 25 -18.51 31.02 9.13
CA THR A 25 -17.19 30.89 9.72
C THR A 25 -16.62 29.48 9.54
N VAL A 26 -15.47 29.34 8.89
CA VAL A 26 -14.84 28.04 8.64
C VAL A 26 -13.56 27.90 9.45
N LYS A 27 -13.47 26.82 10.24
CA LYS A 27 -12.19 26.39 10.83
C LYS A 27 -11.37 25.67 9.75
N PRO A 28 -10.13 26.13 9.43
CA PRO A 28 -9.27 25.50 8.45
C PRO A 28 -8.94 24.08 8.90
N ARG A 29 -9.01 23.15 7.95
CA ARG A 29 -8.64 21.76 8.20
C ARG A 29 -7.12 21.64 8.12
N ILE A 30 -6.46 21.87 9.25
CA ILE A 30 -5.01 21.75 9.42
C ILE A 30 -4.61 20.25 9.39
N PRO A 31 -3.35 19.89 9.05
CA PRO A 31 -2.98 18.53 8.66
C PRO A 31 -3.18 17.41 9.69
N ASP A 32 -3.35 17.70 10.99
CA ASP A 32 -3.66 16.68 12.02
C ASP A 32 -5.17 16.49 12.25
N THR A 33 -5.94 16.54 11.18
CA THR A 33 -7.40 16.38 11.22
C THR A 33 -7.81 14.91 11.22
N ALA A 34 -9.04 14.63 11.67
CA ALA A 34 -9.67 13.31 11.55
C ALA A 34 -9.58 12.71 10.13
N GLN A 35 -9.49 13.56 9.10
CA GLN A 35 -9.30 13.16 7.70
C GLN A 35 -7.92 12.55 7.42
N ARG A 36 -6.84 13.02 8.07
CA ARG A 36 -5.51 12.37 7.93
C ARG A 36 -5.51 10.99 8.56
N ARG A 37 -6.13 10.82 9.74
CA ARG A 37 -6.35 9.48 10.33
C ARG A 37 -7.20 8.59 9.42
N GLN A 38 -8.15 9.17 8.69
CA GLN A 38 -8.93 8.45 7.68
C GLN A 38 -8.08 8.04 6.48
N LEU A 39 -7.14 8.86 6.01
CA LEU A 39 -6.19 8.53 4.95
C LEU A 39 -5.19 7.44 5.38
N GLU A 40 -4.66 7.53 6.62
CA GLU A 40 -3.84 6.46 7.21
C GLU A 40 -4.62 5.15 7.32
N ARG A 41 -5.90 5.22 7.73
CA ARG A 41 -6.80 4.07 7.74
C ARG A 41 -7.01 3.51 6.34
N GLN A 42 -7.15 4.36 5.32
CA GLN A 42 -7.27 3.90 3.93
C GLN A 42 -6.00 3.23 3.42
N ARG A 43 -4.81 3.76 3.73
CA ARG A 43 -3.52 3.10 3.41
C ARG A 43 -3.42 1.74 4.09
N SER A 44 -3.77 1.67 5.38
CA SER A 44 -3.79 0.42 6.13
C SER A 44 -4.79 -0.59 5.57
N ILE A 45 -5.98 -0.15 5.13
CA ILE A 45 -6.95 -1.04 4.50
C ILE A 45 -6.45 -1.57 3.15
N ARG A 46 -5.81 -0.73 2.33
CA ARG A 46 -5.20 -1.18 1.06
C ARG A 46 -4.19 -2.30 1.32
N GLU A 47 -3.33 -2.14 2.31
CA GLU A 47 -2.31 -3.13 2.69
C GLU A 47 -2.94 -4.42 3.20
N ILE A 48 -4.00 -4.34 4.02
CA ILE A 48 -4.74 -5.50 4.51
C ILE A 48 -5.40 -6.26 3.36
N VAL A 49 -6.10 -5.56 2.46
CA VAL A 49 -6.78 -6.17 1.32
C VAL A 49 -5.76 -6.87 0.42
N PHE A 50 -4.67 -6.17 0.10
CA PHE A 50 -3.63 -6.70 -0.77
C PHE A 50 -2.94 -7.92 -0.13
N GLY A 51 -2.58 -7.85 1.15
CA GLY A 51 -1.95 -8.97 1.86
C GLY A 51 -2.86 -10.20 1.93
N VAL A 52 -4.14 -10.05 2.32
CA VAL A 52 -5.10 -11.19 2.32
C VAL A 52 -5.22 -11.79 0.93
N GLN A 53 -5.41 -10.96 -0.10
CA GLN A 53 -5.58 -11.42 -1.48
C GLN A 53 -4.34 -12.19 -1.96
N ASP A 54 -3.15 -11.63 -1.80
CA ASP A 54 -1.91 -12.26 -2.25
C ASP A 54 -1.58 -13.53 -1.47
N GLY A 55 -1.85 -13.55 -0.16
CA GLY A 55 -1.68 -14.73 0.70
C GLY A 55 -2.55 -15.90 0.26
N ILE A 56 -3.84 -15.64 -0.01
CA ILE A 56 -4.75 -16.68 -0.53
C ILE A 56 -4.27 -17.17 -1.90
N LEU A 57 -3.99 -16.26 -2.85
CA LEU A 57 -3.61 -16.63 -4.22
C LEU A 57 -2.30 -17.43 -4.26
N THR A 58 -1.25 -16.91 -3.62
CA THR A 58 0.08 -17.53 -3.61
C THR A 58 0.01 -18.92 -2.99
N THR A 59 -0.63 -19.02 -1.83
CA THR A 59 -0.67 -20.29 -1.12
C THR A 59 -1.59 -21.29 -1.81
N LEU A 60 -2.74 -20.86 -2.35
CA LEU A 60 -3.62 -21.70 -3.15
C LEU A 60 -2.88 -22.31 -4.34
N GLY A 61 -2.12 -21.49 -5.08
CA GLY A 61 -1.33 -21.95 -6.21
C GLY A 61 -0.30 -23.01 -5.78
N ILE A 62 0.46 -22.73 -4.71
CA ILE A 62 1.49 -23.66 -4.22
C ILE A 62 0.90 -24.97 -3.74
N VAL A 63 -0.12 -24.95 -2.87
CA VAL A 63 -0.72 -26.19 -2.34
C VAL A 63 -1.42 -26.99 -3.43
N THR A 64 -2.00 -26.32 -4.44
CA THR A 64 -2.59 -26.99 -5.59
C THR A 64 -1.53 -27.67 -6.44
N GLY A 65 -0.48 -26.94 -6.84
CA GLY A 65 0.58 -27.50 -7.67
C GLY A 65 1.33 -28.64 -6.99
N VAL A 66 1.71 -28.47 -5.72
CA VAL A 66 2.38 -29.52 -4.93
C VAL A 66 1.44 -30.69 -4.66
N GLY A 67 0.16 -30.43 -4.37
CA GLY A 67 -0.84 -31.47 -4.15
C GLY A 67 -1.00 -32.37 -5.37
N VAL A 68 -1.06 -31.79 -6.58
CA VAL A 68 -1.15 -32.54 -7.84
C VAL A 68 0.17 -33.26 -8.16
N ALA A 69 1.31 -32.63 -7.87
CA ALA A 69 2.63 -33.20 -8.18
C ALA A 69 3.04 -34.36 -7.27
N ALA A 70 2.74 -34.27 -5.97
CA ALA A 70 3.26 -35.20 -4.97
C ALA A 70 2.19 -36.11 -4.35
N GLY A 71 0.90 -35.71 -4.35
CA GLY A 71 -0.20 -36.49 -3.76
C GLY A 71 -0.11 -36.75 -2.25
N HIS A 72 0.92 -36.23 -1.56
CA HIS A 72 1.22 -36.55 -0.17
C HIS A 72 0.90 -35.37 0.76
N ARG A 73 -0.05 -35.57 1.68
CA ARG A 73 -0.59 -34.54 2.59
C ARG A 73 0.49 -33.81 3.41
N PRO A 74 1.42 -34.49 4.11
CA PRO A 74 2.50 -33.81 4.84
C PRO A 74 3.34 -32.88 3.96
N THR A 75 3.60 -33.27 2.72
CA THR A 75 4.37 -32.44 1.77
C THR A 75 3.62 -31.16 1.47
N VAL A 76 2.31 -31.25 1.21
CA VAL A 76 1.47 -30.06 0.95
C VAL A 76 1.44 -29.11 2.15
N ILE A 77 1.29 -29.66 3.37
CA ILE A 77 1.28 -28.85 4.60
C ILE A 77 2.63 -28.15 4.80
N ILE A 78 3.74 -28.88 4.71
CA ILE A 78 5.08 -28.32 4.92
C ILE A 78 5.35 -27.23 3.88
N THR A 79 5.09 -27.49 2.59
CA THR A 79 5.34 -26.50 1.55
C THR A 79 4.41 -25.29 1.67
N GLY A 80 3.14 -25.50 2.02
CA GLY A 80 2.20 -24.40 2.27
C GLY A 80 2.63 -23.52 3.45
N LEU A 81 3.07 -24.11 4.57
CA LEU A 81 3.56 -23.36 5.72
C LEU A 81 4.87 -22.62 5.41
N LEU A 82 5.79 -23.23 4.67
CA LEU A 82 7.01 -22.55 4.22
C LEU A 82 6.71 -21.39 3.29
N ALA A 83 5.76 -21.55 2.37
CA ALA A 83 5.29 -20.48 1.50
C ALA A 83 4.65 -19.34 2.30
N LEU A 84 3.79 -19.66 3.27
CA LEU A 84 3.21 -18.69 4.19
C LEU A 84 4.30 -17.90 4.91
N LEU A 85 5.27 -18.57 5.53
CA LEU A 85 6.33 -17.92 6.29
C LEU A 85 7.21 -17.03 5.40
N ALA A 86 7.68 -17.56 4.27
CA ALA A 86 8.52 -16.84 3.33
C ALA A 86 7.78 -15.63 2.75
N GLY A 87 6.53 -15.80 2.32
CA GLY A 87 5.70 -14.73 1.78
C GLY A 87 5.34 -13.67 2.80
N THR A 88 5.03 -14.06 4.04
CA THR A 88 4.73 -13.13 5.15
C THR A 88 5.90 -12.19 5.41
N LEU A 89 7.11 -12.77 5.53
CA LEU A 89 8.33 -12.01 5.76
C LEU A 89 8.66 -11.13 4.55
N SER A 90 8.57 -11.70 3.34
CA SER A 90 8.86 -10.97 2.09
C SER A 90 7.94 -9.76 1.92
N MET A 91 6.63 -9.93 2.10
CA MET A 91 5.66 -8.84 1.98
C MET A 91 5.81 -7.78 3.08
N GLY A 92 6.04 -8.21 4.33
CA GLY A 92 6.27 -7.28 5.44
C GLY A 92 7.53 -6.43 5.23
N VAL A 93 8.65 -7.08 4.90
CA VAL A 93 9.92 -6.40 4.60
C VAL A 93 9.80 -5.54 3.36
N GLY A 94 9.14 -6.03 2.30
CA GLY A 94 8.89 -5.27 1.07
C GLY A 94 8.11 -4.00 1.31
N GLN A 95 7.05 -4.05 2.14
CA GLN A 95 6.27 -2.87 2.49
C GLN A 95 7.09 -1.88 3.34
N TYR A 96 7.94 -2.37 4.25
CA TYR A 96 8.84 -1.53 5.02
C TYR A 96 9.89 -0.84 4.14
N LEU A 97 10.59 -1.60 3.30
CA LEU A 97 11.63 -1.09 2.41
C LEU A 97 11.06 -0.13 1.37
N GLY A 98 9.90 -0.44 0.78
CA GLY A 98 9.22 0.47 -0.15
C GLY A 98 8.87 1.80 0.50
N GLY A 99 8.30 1.78 1.71
CA GLY A 99 8.03 3.00 2.47
C GLY A 99 9.29 3.75 2.89
N LYS A 100 10.39 3.03 3.19
CA LYS A 100 11.70 3.64 3.48
C LYS A 100 12.26 4.34 2.24
N SER A 101 12.25 3.69 1.07
CA SER A 101 12.72 4.29 -0.17
C SER A 101 11.90 5.49 -0.60
N GLU A 102 10.57 5.46 -0.43
CA GLU A 102 9.71 6.63 -0.65
C GLU A 102 10.16 7.82 0.20
N ARG A 103 10.45 7.60 1.50
CA ARG A 103 10.94 8.65 2.40
C ARG A 103 12.30 9.20 1.99
N GLU A 104 13.23 8.33 1.60
CA GLU A 104 14.58 8.73 1.18
C GLU A 104 14.53 9.59 -0.10
N VAL A 105 13.66 9.25 -1.06
CA VAL A 105 13.43 10.07 -2.26
C VAL A 105 12.86 11.44 -1.89
N VAL A 106 11.84 11.49 -1.03
CA VAL A 106 11.27 12.77 -0.59
C VAL A 106 12.28 13.60 0.21
N GLN A 107 13.11 12.96 1.05
CA GLN A 107 14.13 13.65 1.81
C GLN A 107 15.21 14.25 0.89
N ALA A 108 15.64 13.51 -0.14
CA ALA A 108 16.59 14.02 -1.12
C ALA A 108 16.05 15.24 -1.88
N ALA A 109 14.77 15.23 -2.25
CA ALA A 109 14.13 16.40 -2.87
C ALA A 109 14.09 17.60 -1.91
N ILE A 110 13.74 17.38 -0.62
CA ILE A 110 13.78 18.44 0.39
C ILE A 110 15.18 19.03 0.56
N ASP A 111 16.22 18.19 0.54
CA ASP A 111 17.59 18.64 0.75
C ASP A 111 18.11 19.42 -0.48
N MET A 112 17.71 19.01 -1.69
CA MET A 112 18.00 19.71 -2.95
C MET A 112 17.34 21.09 -2.97
N GLU A 113 16.03 21.13 -2.73
CA GLU A 113 15.22 22.35 -2.68
C GLU A 113 15.79 23.38 -1.69
N LYS A 114 16.16 22.93 -0.49
CA LYS A 114 16.81 23.80 0.51
C LYS A 114 18.13 24.38 0.02
N SER A 115 18.91 23.60 -0.74
CA SER A 115 20.17 24.06 -1.31
C SER A 115 19.91 25.17 -2.33
N GLU A 116 18.91 24.99 -3.18
CA GLU A 116 18.54 25.96 -4.21
C GLU A 116 17.97 27.25 -3.60
N MET A 117 17.13 27.14 -2.57
CA MET A 117 16.65 28.28 -1.79
C MET A 117 17.79 29.11 -1.14
N ASP A 118 18.88 28.45 -0.73
CA ASP A 118 20.03 29.12 -0.12
C ASP A 118 21.00 29.69 -1.18
N GLU A 119 21.20 29.00 -2.30
CA GLU A 119 22.17 29.36 -3.34
C GLU A 119 21.60 30.31 -4.40
N HIS A 120 20.34 30.13 -4.79
CA HIS A 120 19.65 30.85 -5.87
C HIS A 120 18.32 31.49 -5.41
N PRO A 121 18.30 32.27 -4.31
CA PRO A 121 17.05 32.77 -3.71
C PRO A 121 16.20 33.67 -4.63
N GLN A 122 16.83 34.31 -5.63
CA GLN A 122 16.13 35.16 -6.59
C GLN A 122 15.39 34.33 -7.64
N ASP A 123 15.98 33.21 -8.06
CA ASP A 123 15.39 32.31 -9.04
C ASP A 123 14.21 31.59 -8.39
N GLU A 124 14.39 31.03 -7.18
CA GLU A 124 13.31 30.41 -6.41
C GLU A 124 12.12 31.33 -6.15
N PHE A 125 12.39 32.61 -5.84
CA PHE A 125 11.33 33.60 -5.67
C PHE A 125 10.56 33.80 -6.97
N ALA A 126 11.25 33.90 -8.11
CA ALA A 126 10.64 34.10 -9.40
C ALA A 126 9.81 32.87 -9.83
N GLU A 127 10.31 31.67 -9.56
CA GLU A 127 9.60 30.41 -9.80
C GLU A 127 8.30 30.33 -8.99
N GLN A 128 8.36 30.61 -7.68
CA GLN A 128 7.15 30.59 -6.86
C GLN A 128 6.13 31.65 -7.30
N VAL A 129 6.58 32.84 -7.72
CA VAL A 129 5.69 33.86 -8.29
C VAL A 129 5.03 33.36 -9.58
N ALA A 130 5.79 32.68 -10.44
CA ALA A 130 5.23 32.05 -11.65
C ALA A 130 4.16 31.00 -11.31
N TYR A 131 4.37 30.15 -10.29
CA TYR A 131 3.35 29.20 -9.83
C TYR A 131 2.07 29.89 -9.35
N TYR A 132 2.15 30.97 -8.58
CA TYR A 132 0.96 31.72 -8.18
C TYR A 132 0.26 32.38 -9.38
N LYS A 133 0.99 32.86 -10.38
CA LYS A 133 0.37 33.34 -11.62
C LYS A 133 -0.37 32.22 -12.37
N LEU A 134 0.20 31.01 -12.41
CA LEU A 134 -0.48 29.83 -12.98
C LEU A 134 -1.74 29.44 -12.20
N LYS A 135 -1.77 29.70 -10.89
CA LYS A 135 -2.97 29.55 -10.04
C LYS A 135 -4.05 30.64 -10.30
N GLY A 136 -3.76 31.62 -11.15
CA GLY A 136 -4.70 32.66 -11.58
C GLY A 136 -4.58 34.01 -10.86
N PHE A 137 -3.56 34.19 -10.01
CA PHE A 137 -3.31 35.46 -9.35
C PHE A 137 -2.66 36.48 -10.31
N SER A 138 -2.99 37.77 -10.14
CA SER A 138 -2.28 38.84 -10.83
C SER A 138 -0.81 38.89 -10.39
N SER A 139 0.04 39.55 -11.19
CA SER A 139 1.46 39.68 -10.86
C SER A 139 1.66 40.33 -9.47
N ASP A 140 0.91 41.39 -9.14
CA ASP A 140 1.07 42.10 -7.87
C ASP A 140 0.63 41.25 -6.67
N GLU A 141 -0.46 40.48 -6.83
CA GLU A 141 -0.93 39.54 -5.81
C GLU A 141 0.08 38.40 -5.59
N ALA A 142 0.57 37.78 -6.67
CA ALA A 142 1.57 36.72 -6.59
C ALA A 142 2.85 37.19 -5.89
N HIS A 143 3.39 38.36 -6.26
CA HIS A 143 4.56 38.94 -5.58
C HIS A 143 4.29 39.20 -4.10
N THR A 144 3.10 39.69 -3.76
CA THR A 144 2.72 39.95 -2.36
C THR A 144 2.64 38.65 -1.56
N ILE A 145 2.04 37.60 -2.13
CA ILE A 145 1.93 36.29 -1.48
C ILE A 145 3.31 35.69 -1.24
N VAL A 146 4.16 35.61 -2.28
CA VAL A 146 5.49 35.00 -2.16
C VAL A 146 6.37 35.78 -1.19
N ASN A 147 6.34 37.13 -1.20
CA ASN A 147 7.04 37.94 -0.19
C ASN A 147 6.61 37.61 1.25
N ARG A 148 5.35 37.22 1.48
CA ARG A 148 4.89 36.76 2.80
C ARG A 148 5.35 35.34 3.11
N LEU A 149 5.40 34.45 2.12
CA LEU A 149 5.89 33.08 2.31
C LEU A 149 7.37 33.06 2.71
N VAL A 150 8.22 33.84 2.04
CA VAL A 150 9.66 33.92 2.33
C VAL A 150 9.96 34.31 3.79
N GLN A 151 9.06 35.03 4.45
CA GLN A 151 9.18 35.38 5.88
C GLN A 151 9.04 34.17 6.81
N ASN A 152 8.52 33.05 6.30
CA ASN A 152 8.37 31.78 7.01
C ASN A 152 8.98 30.62 6.19
N PRO A 153 10.29 30.36 6.34
CA PRO A 153 11.02 29.39 5.53
C PRO A 153 10.41 27.99 5.52
N ASP A 154 9.83 27.54 6.66
CA ASP A 154 9.21 26.22 6.74
C ASP A 154 7.94 26.12 5.87
N ILE A 155 7.14 27.19 5.81
CA ILE A 155 5.94 27.25 4.96
C ILE A 155 6.34 27.46 3.50
N TYR A 156 7.36 28.27 3.25
CA TYR A 156 7.88 28.52 1.90
C TYR A 156 8.37 27.23 1.24
N LEU A 157 9.28 26.51 1.92
CA LEU A 157 9.75 25.18 1.49
C LEU A 157 8.59 24.20 1.29
N TYR A 158 7.59 24.21 2.19
CA TYR A 158 6.44 23.32 2.05
C TYR A 158 5.61 23.61 0.80
N GLU A 159 5.42 24.90 0.44
CA GLU A 159 4.69 25.27 -0.77
C GLU A 159 5.52 24.98 -2.03
N MET A 160 6.83 25.27 -2.03
CA MET A 160 7.72 24.93 -3.15
C MET A 160 7.73 23.44 -3.44
N MET A 161 7.92 22.60 -2.41
CA MET A 161 7.84 21.14 -2.53
C MET A 161 6.53 20.63 -3.16
N ARG A 162 5.41 21.34 -2.94
CA ARG A 162 4.11 20.98 -3.47
C ARG A 162 3.85 21.53 -4.86
N ASP A 163 4.30 22.74 -5.13
CA ASP A 163 4.07 23.42 -6.40
C ASP A 163 5.00 22.87 -7.49
N GLU A 164 6.27 22.61 -7.15
CA GLU A 164 7.26 22.11 -8.08
C GLU A 164 7.20 20.58 -8.24
N PHE A 165 7.36 19.83 -7.14
CA PHE A 165 7.42 18.37 -7.21
C PHE A 165 6.05 17.69 -7.11
N GLY A 166 5.02 18.40 -6.65
CA GLY A 166 3.72 17.78 -6.36
C GLY A 166 3.74 16.83 -5.16
N ILE A 167 4.77 16.91 -4.31
CA ILE A 167 5.01 15.95 -3.21
C ILE A 167 4.66 16.60 -1.87
N ASP A 168 4.11 15.82 -0.94
CA ASP A 168 3.96 16.24 0.46
C ASP A 168 5.27 15.95 1.22
N PRO A 169 6.03 16.97 1.66
CA PRO A 169 7.32 16.78 2.33
C PRO A 169 7.19 16.04 3.67
N ARG A 170 5.98 15.95 4.24
CA ARG A 170 5.74 15.17 5.46
C ARG A 170 5.89 13.68 5.25
N VAL A 171 5.87 13.19 4.01
CA VAL A 171 6.12 11.77 3.70
C VAL A 171 7.48 11.35 4.25
N ALA A 172 8.52 12.19 4.14
CA ALA A 172 9.85 11.91 4.69
C ALA A 172 9.88 11.73 6.22
N GLN A 173 8.89 12.27 6.94
CA GLN A 173 8.80 12.17 8.40
C GLN A 173 8.03 10.93 8.87
N GLU A 174 7.26 10.29 7.99
CA GLU A 174 6.53 9.09 8.33
C GLU A 174 7.54 8.01 8.76
N ARG A 175 7.37 7.38 9.92
CA ARG A 175 8.26 6.28 10.38
C ARG A 175 7.50 5.05 10.85
N SER A 176 6.18 5.03 10.64
CA SER A 176 5.33 3.93 11.10
C SER A 176 5.71 2.60 10.47
N LEU A 177 5.79 1.58 11.32
CA LEU A 177 5.90 0.17 10.93
C LEU A 177 4.53 -0.48 10.76
N ARG A 178 3.43 0.22 11.10
CA ARG A 178 2.07 -0.34 11.03
C ARG A 178 1.75 -0.88 9.64
N PRO A 179 2.11 -0.22 8.53
CA PRO A 179 1.92 -0.76 7.20
C PRO A 179 2.53 -2.14 6.96
N ALA A 180 3.79 -2.31 7.38
CA ALA A 180 4.52 -3.55 7.21
C ALA A 180 3.90 -4.68 8.02
N PHE A 181 3.50 -4.42 9.28
CA PHE A 181 2.82 -5.41 10.11
C PHE A 181 1.41 -5.73 9.62
N ALA A 182 0.66 -4.72 9.13
CA ALA A 182 -0.66 -4.92 8.55
C ALA A 182 -0.57 -5.82 7.31
N MET A 183 0.39 -5.56 6.42
CA MET A 183 0.67 -6.39 5.24
C MET A 183 1.07 -7.82 5.63
N ALA A 184 2.07 -7.98 6.50
CA ALA A 184 2.55 -9.29 6.92
C ALA A 184 1.44 -10.11 7.61
N GLY A 185 0.73 -9.52 8.58
CA GLY A 185 -0.33 -10.20 9.30
C GLY A 185 -1.51 -10.59 8.42
N SER A 186 -1.90 -9.73 7.48
CA SER A 186 -2.98 -10.03 6.52
C SER A 186 -2.57 -11.11 5.52
N TYR A 187 -1.33 -11.09 5.03
CA TYR A 187 -0.79 -12.16 4.19
C TYR A 187 -0.79 -13.51 4.91
N ALA A 188 -0.29 -13.55 6.14
CA ALA A 188 -0.30 -14.77 6.96
C ALA A 188 -1.73 -15.29 7.14
N ALA A 189 -2.68 -14.42 7.48
CA ALA A 189 -4.09 -14.78 7.65
C ALA A 189 -4.71 -15.32 6.35
N GLY A 190 -4.46 -14.65 5.21
CA GLY A 190 -4.93 -15.11 3.90
C GLY A 190 -4.35 -16.47 3.49
N SER A 191 -3.05 -16.65 3.73
CA SER A 191 -2.32 -17.88 3.41
C SER A 191 -2.81 -19.10 4.19
N LEU A 192 -3.29 -18.91 5.42
CA LEU A 192 -3.83 -20.01 6.21
C LEU A 192 -5.10 -20.61 5.59
N ILE A 193 -5.90 -19.82 4.88
CA ILE A 193 -7.22 -20.25 4.35
C ILE A 193 -7.13 -21.54 3.51
N PRO A 194 -6.28 -21.62 2.47
CA PRO A 194 -6.14 -22.84 1.68
C PRO A 194 -5.38 -23.98 2.41
N ILE A 195 -4.63 -23.71 3.48
CA ILE A 195 -3.83 -24.73 4.21
C ILE A 195 -4.67 -25.41 5.29
N VAL A 196 -5.47 -24.64 6.04
CA VAL A 196 -6.22 -25.10 7.23
C VAL A 196 -6.96 -26.42 7.01
N PRO A 197 -7.67 -26.65 5.89
CA PRO A 197 -8.37 -27.92 5.66
C PRO A 197 -7.47 -29.15 5.68
N TYR A 198 -6.20 -29.03 5.28
CA TYR A 198 -5.25 -30.15 5.31
C TYR A 198 -4.93 -30.63 6.73
N PHE A 199 -5.24 -29.88 7.79
CA PHE A 199 -5.07 -30.34 9.17
C PHE A 199 -6.22 -31.23 9.67
N PHE A 200 -7.42 -31.09 9.09
CA PHE A 200 -8.65 -31.72 9.62
C PHE A 200 -9.10 -32.97 8.88
N THR A 201 -8.51 -33.29 7.73
CA THR A 201 -8.84 -34.51 6.98
C THR A 201 -7.59 -35.27 6.56
N ALA A 202 -7.68 -36.60 6.58
CA ALA A 202 -6.64 -37.48 6.08
C ALA A 202 -6.63 -37.56 4.55
N SER A 203 -7.78 -37.30 3.90
CA SER A 203 -7.89 -37.34 2.43
C SER A 203 -7.34 -36.05 1.81
N PRO A 204 -6.25 -36.12 1.02
CA PRO A 204 -5.68 -34.95 0.35
C PRO A 204 -6.66 -34.30 -0.63
N VAL A 205 -7.52 -35.10 -1.28
CA VAL A 205 -8.52 -34.61 -2.24
C VAL A 205 -9.60 -33.81 -1.52
N VAL A 206 -10.12 -34.31 -0.40
CA VAL A 206 -11.13 -33.59 0.39
C VAL A 206 -10.53 -32.29 0.95
N ALA A 207 -9.28 -32.31 1.42
CA ALA A 207 -8.58 -31.11 1.86
C ALA A 207 -8.42 -30.07 0.74
N ALA A 208 -8.03 -30.51 -0.45
CA ALA A 208 -7.84 -29.64 -1.61
C ALA A 208 -9.16 -28.96 -2.05
N ILE A 209 -10.25 -29.72 -2.12
CA ILE A 209 -11.58 -29.18 -2.47
C ILE A 209 -12.04 -28.17 -1.41
N ALA A 210 -11.92 -28.51 -0.13
CA ALA A 210 -12.27 -27.60 0.95
C ALA A 210 -11.41 -26.32 0.93
N GLY A 211 -10.10 -26.44 0.70
CA GLY A 211 -9.18 -25.31 0.57
C GLY A 211 -9.52 -24.40 -0.60
N LEU A 212 -9.87 -24.98 -1.76
CA LEU A 212 -10.31 -24.23 -2.94
C LEU A 212 -11.62 -23.46 -2.67
N VAL A 213 -12.62 -24.12 -2.09
CA VAL A 213 -13.90 -23.48 -1.76
C VAL A 213 -13.70 -22.31 -0.79
N LEU A 214 -12.93 -22.52 0.28
CA LEU A 214 -12.62 -21.46 1.24
C LEU A 214 -11.82 -20.32 0.60
N ALA A 215 -10.87 -20.62 -0.28
CA ALA A 215 -10.11 -19.60 -1.02
C ALA A 215 -11.04 -18.77 -1.92
N VAL A 216 -11.95 -19.40 -2.67
CA VAL A 216 -12.92 -18.68 -3.51
C VAL A 216 -13.82 -17.77 -2.67
N ILE A 217 -14.34 -18.27 -1.55
CA ILE A 217 -15.16 -17.46 -0.63
C ILE A 217 -14.34 -16.29 -0.08
N GLY A 218 -13.09 -16.54 0.36
CA GLY A 218 -12.19 -15.52 0.91
C GLY A 218 -11.84 -14.43 -0.11
N LEU A 219 -11.50 -14.82 -1.35
CA LEU A 219 -11.20 -13.91 -2.45
C LEU A 219 -12.42 -13.05 -2.83
N PHE A 220 -13.60 -13.67 -2.93
CA PHE A 220 -14.83 -12.93 -3.18
C PHE A 220 -15.12 -11.94 -2.05
N ALA A 221 -15.00 -12.37 -0.80
CA ALA A 221 -15.28 -11.56 0.38
C ALA A 221 -14.33 -10.35 0.48
N ILE A 222 -13.02 -10.54 0.30
CA ILE A 222 -12.06 -9.44 0.37
C ILE A 222 -12.22 -8.46 -0.81
N GLY A 223 -12.55 -8.96 -2.01
CA GLY A 223 -12.86 -8.12 -3.17
C GLY A 223 -14.13 -7.30 -2.99
N ALA A 224 -15.20 -7.92 -2.51
CA ALA A 224 -16.44 -7.22 -2.19
C ALA A 224 -16.24 -6.18 -1.08
N PHE A 225 -15.41 -6.49 -0.08
CA PHE A 225 -15.05 -5.56 0.99
C PHE A 225 -14.30 -4.33 0.44
N ALA A 226 -13.25 -4.53 -0.36
CA ALA A 226 -12.48 -3.46 -0.97
C ALA A 226 -13.35 -2.56 -1.89
N ALA A 227 -14.30 -3.16 -2.60
CA ALA A 227 -15.22 -2.43 -3.47
C ALA A 227 -16.19 -1.54 -2.70
N ARG A 228 -16.73 -2.02 -1.56
CA ARG A 228 -17.60 -1.20 -0.70
C ARG A 228 -16.89 0.06 -0.21
N LEU A 229 -15.60 -0.05 0.11
CA LEU A 229 -14.81 1.09 0.58
C LEU A 229 -14.49 2.12 -0.51
N SER A 230 -14.49 1.68 -1.77
CA SER A 230 -14.21 2.52 -2.93
C SER A 230 -15.47 2.98 -3.67
N GLY A 231 -16.67 2.69 -3.14
CA GLY A 231 -17.94 3.07 -3.76
C GLY A 231 -18.23 2.32 -5.08
N ARG A 232 -17.57 1.18 -5.31
CA ARG A 232 -17.72 0.35 -6.51
C ARG A 232 -18.68 -0.82 -6.27
N ASN A 233 -19.17 -1.43 -7.33
CA ASN A 233 -20.04 -2.62 -7.24
C ASN A 233 -19.30 -3.79 -6.56
N PRO A 234 -19.74 -4.26 -5.37
CA PRO A 234 -19.07 -5.31 -4.62
C PRO A 234 -19.06 -6.67 -5.30
N PHE A 235 -20.14 -7.00 -6.00
CA PHE A 235 -20.26 -8.30 -6.67
C PHE A 235 -19.29 -8.38 -7.86
N ALA A 236 -19.23 -7.32 -8.67
CA ALA A 236 -18.34 -7.27 -9.83
C ALA A 236 -16.86 -7.41 -9.41
N LYS A 237 -16.43 -6.68 -8.37
CA LYS A 237 -15.06 -6.76 -7.86
C LYS A 237 -14.77 -8.08 -7.14
N GLY A 238 -15.71 -8.64 -6.40
CA GLY A 238 -15.55 -9.97 -5.82
C GLY A 238 -15.33 -11.03 -6.91
N MET A 239 -16.12 -10.97 -7.99
CA MET A 239 -15.98 -11.90 -9.12
C MET A 239 -14.66 -11.72 -9.87
N GLU A 240 -14.23 -10.48 -10.10
CA GLU A 240 -12.93 -10.17 -10.72
C GLU A 240 -11.76 -10.85 -9.99
N ILE A 241 -11.73 -10.78 -8.66
CA ILE A 241 -10.67 -11.43 -7.87
C ILE A 241 -10.79 -12.96 -7.91
N VAL A 242 -12.01 -13.50 -7.87
CA VAL A 242 -12.22 -14.95 -8.02
C VAL A 242 -11.73 -15.45 -9.37
N LEU A 243 -11.91 -14.69 -10.45
CA LEU A 243 -11.39 -15.05 -11.78
C LEU A 243 -9.85 -15.13 -11.80
N PHE A 244 -9.16 -14.20 -11.14
CA PHE A 244 -7.71 -14.31 -10.96
C PHE A 244 -7.33 -15.54 -10.12
N GLY A 245 -8.09 -15.86 -9.06
CA GLY A 245 -7.91 -17.08 -8.28
C GLY A 245 -8.10 -18.35 -9.10
N ALA A 246 -9.10 -18.39 -9.98
CA ALA A 246 -9.32 -19.50 -10.90
C ALA A 246 -8.15 -19.66 -11.88
N ALA A 247 -7.63 -18.56 -12.43
CA ALA A 247 -6.46 -18.59 -13.30
C ALA A 247 -5.22 -19.16 -12.57
N VAL A 248 -4.95 -18.69 -11.35
CA VAL A 248 -3.86 -19.22 -10.51
C VAL A 248 -4.05 -20.72 -10.25
N PHE A 249 -5.25 -21.15 -9.85
CA PHE A 249 -5.56 -22.55 -9.62
C PHE A 249 -5.28 -23.40 -10.87
N VAL A 250 -5.79 -22.98 -12.04
CA VAL A 250 -5.61 -23.72 -13.30
C VAL A 250 -4.13 -23.80 -13.68
N ILE A 251 -3.41 -22.69 -13.66
CA ILE A 251 -1.99 -22.67 -14.01
C ILE A 251 -1.18 -23.55 -13.05
N SER A 252 -1.43 -23.45 -11.75
CA SER A 252 -0.75 -24.26 -10.74
C SER A 252 -1.09 -25.75 -10.84
N TYR A 253 -2.35 -26.10 -11.14
CA TYR A 253 -2.75 -27.48 -11.39
C TYR A 253 -2.01 -28.06 -12.59
N LEU A 254 -1.96 -27.32 -13.70
CA LEU A 254 -1.24 -27.73 -14.91
C LEU A 254 0.27 -27.87 -14.61
N ALA A 255 0.86 -26.92 -13.89
CA ALA A 255 2.25 -26.99 -13.46
C ALA A 255 2.52 -28.26 -12.62
N GLY A 256 1.65 -28.55 -11.64
CA GLY A 256 1.75 -29.77 -10.83
C GLY A 256 1.62 -31.05 -11.64
N ARG A 257 0.82 -31.04 -12.72
CA ARG A 257 0.63 -32.19 -13.61
C ARG A 257 1.79 -32.41 -14.58
N PHE A 258 2.37 -31.34 -15.12
CA PHE A 258 3.29 -31.40 -16.26
C PHE A 258 4.77 -31.17 -15.91
N ILE A 259 5.08 -30.52 -14.78
CA ILE A 259 6.48 -30.31 -14.36
C ILE A 259 7.15 -31.62 -13.88
N PRO A 260 6.54 -32.46 -13.01
CA PRO A 260 7.22 -33.64 -12.49
C PRO A 260 7.73 -34.63 -13.57
N PRO A 261 6.99 -34.90 -14.66
CA PRO A 261 7.47 -35.74 -15.76
C PRO A 261 8.78 -35.27 -16.40
N LEU A 262 9.07 -33.96 -16.41
CA LEU A 262 10.31 -33.41 -16.96
C LEU A 262 11.56 -33.86 -16.17
N PHE A 263 11.37 -34.28 -14.92
CA PHE A 263 12.43 -34.75 -14.03
C PHE A 263 12.38 -36.26 -13.78
N GLY A 264 11.66 -37.01 -14.63
CA GLY A 264 11.58 -38.47 -14.53
C GLY A 264 10.62 -38.99 -13.47
N HIS A 265 9.75 -38.13 -12.90
CA HIS A 265 8.69 -38.56 -11.98
C HIS A 265 7.38 -38.78 -12.76
N PRO A 266 6.81 -40.00 -12.79
CA PRO A 266 5.54 -40.24 -13.47
C PRO A 266 4.44 -39.40 -12.80
N PRO A 267 3.50 -38.86 -13.58
CA PRO A 267 2.54 -37.94 -13.02
C PRO A 267 1.54 -38.73 -12.17
N VAL A 268 1.31 -38.29 -10.94
CA VAL A 268 0.46 -38.97 -9.96
C VAL A 268 -0.93 -39.19 -10.58
N SER A 269 -1.43 -40.43 -10.53
CA SER A 269 -2.80 -40.75 -10.96
C SER A 269 -3.77 -40.14 -9.97
N VAL A 270 -4.50 -39.11 -10.39
CA VAL A 270 -5.59 -38.54 -9.61
C VAL A 270 -6.76 -39.52 -9.68
N GLY A 271 -6.75 -40.54 -8.81
CA GLY A 271 -7.74 -41.61 -8.79
C GLY A 271 -7.10 -42.98 -8.58
N GLY A 272 -6.91 -43.33 -7.31
CA GLY A 272 -6.49 -44.64 -6.80
C GLY A 272 -6.84 -44.73 -5.33
#